data_AF-A0A0F8YDC2-F1
#
_entry.id   AF-A0A0F8YDC2-F1
#
_cell.length_a   1.000
_cell.length_b   1.000
_cell.length_c   1.000
_cell.angle_alpha   90.00
_cell.angle_beta   90.00
_cell.angle_gamma   90.00
#
_symmetry.space_group_name_H-M   'P 1'
#
loop_
_entity.id
_entity.type
_entity.pdbx_description
1 polymer ?
#
loop_
_entity_poly.entity_id
_entity_poly.type
_entity_poly.pdbx_seq_one_letter_code
_entity_poly.pdbx_strand_id
1 'polypeptide(L)'
;ATTEGALIASMNRGCKLLQGGVNVHVEDVGMTRAPLIGCESIEAAREFREWLLTNTNVIKVLFEETSQHSTLQSVTAHQCGRDIHLKFRAITDDAMGMNMVTKGCTAVLIHIKKYFPKIKIISLSGNYCTDKKVAATNWITGRGKLVIAEAKLQPMDIQKILGCTGKDLVEINVKKNLVGSAFAGAFGSFNAQASNVVAGLYAAMGQDLGQIGTSSTCIVQIEWNSDDSLSASVTMPNVEVGVVGGGTDLPSQSEALKIAQVESSMDLASLVGGGVLAGELSLLGSLCRGDLMDAHLKLNRKNV
;
A
#
# COMPACT_ATOMS: atom_id res chain seq x y z
N ALA A 1 2.53 -16.84 3.52
CA ALA A 1 1.78 -18.03 3.05
C ALA A 1 1.70 -17.98 1.54
N THR A 2 2.18 -19.00 0.82
CA THR A 2 2.19 -19.02 -0.65
C THR A 2 2.18 -20.45 -1.15
N THR A 3 1.69 -20.63 -2.37
CA THR A 3 1.79 -21.88 -3.13
C THR A 3 2.77 -21.76 -4.30
N GLU A 4 3.38 -20.59 -4.51
CA GLU A 4 4.42 -20.40 -5.52
C GLU A 4 5.75 -20.96 -5.02
N GLY A 5 6.26 -21.99 -5.71
CA GLY A 5 7.59 -22.53 -5.45
C GLY A 5 8.68 -21.47 -5.65
N ALA A 6 9.79 -21.61 -4.93
CA ALA A 6 10.94 -20.68 -4.89
C ALA A 6 10.70 -19.31 -4.24
N LEU A 7 9.47 -18.81 -4.09
CA LEU A 7 9.22 -17.46 -3.54
C LEU A 7 9.87 -17.27 -2.15
N ILE A 8 9.62 -18.18 -1.22
CA ILE A 8 10.19 -18.10 0.15
C ILE A 8 11.72 -18.19 0.13
N ALA A 9 12.29 -19.07 -0.71
CA ALA A 9 13.74 -19.19 -0.86
C ALA A 9 14.36 -17.91 -1.44
N SER A 10 13.69 -17.30 -2.41
CA SER A 10 14.07 -16.01 -3.00
C SER A 10 14.04 -14.90 -1.96
N MET A 11 12.95 -14.78 -1.19
CA MET A 11 12.84 -13.79 -0.10
C MET A 11 13.94 -14.00 0.95
N ASN A 12 14.21 -15.24 1.36
CA ASN A 12 15.25 -15.55 2.34
C ASN A 12 16.66 -15.16 1.85
N ARG A 13 16.95 -15.34 0.55
CA ARG A 13 18.20 -14.83 -0.05
C ARG A 13 18.27 -13.30 0.00
N GLY A 14 17.15 -12.61 -0.23
CA GLY A 14 17.03 -11.17 -0.06
C GLY A 14 17.31 -10.72 1.37
N CYS A 15 16.69 -11.37 2.36
CA CYS A 15 16.93 -11.08 3.77
C CYS A 15 18.41 -11.28 4.15
N LYS A 16 19.06 -12.30 3.59
CA LYS A 16 20.50 -12.54 3.79
C LYS A 16 21.36 -11.39 3.25
N LEU A 17 20.99 -10.80 2.11
CA LEU A 17 21.66 -9.61 1.57
C LEU A 17 21.46 -8.39 2.48
N LEU A 18 20.30 -8.30 3.13
CA LEU A 18 19.92 -7.21 4.03
C LEU A 18 20.34 -7.44 5.49
N GLN A 19 21.28 -8.34 5.77
CA GLN A 19 21.75 -8.65 7.12
C GLN A 19 22.37 -7.45 7.86
N GLY A 20 22.77 -6.39 7.14
CA GLY A 20 23.24 -5.13 7.72
C GLY A 20 22.12 -4.25 8.30
N GLY A 21 20.87 -4.67 8.16
CA GLY A 21 19.68 -3.93 8.59
C GLY A 21 18.98 -3.24 7.42
N VAL A 22 17.72 -2.89 7.67
CA VAL A 22 16.87 -2.11 6.77
C VAL A 22 16.31 -0.95 7.59
N ASN A 23 16.49 0.27 7.10
CA ASN A 23 15.84 1.43 7.69
C ASN A 23 14.46 1.55 7.06
N VAL A 24 13.42 1.62 7.87
CA VAL A 24 12.05 1.75 7.38
C VAL A 24 11.40 2.96 8.03
N HIS A 25 10.91 3.85 7.18
CA HIS A 25 10.05 4.96 7.58
C HIS A 25 8.61 4.62 7.21
N VAL A 26 7.72 4.76 8.19
CA VAL A 26 6.28 4.58 8.01
C VAL A 26 5.56 5.84 8.44
N GLU A 27 4.72 6.37 7.57
CA GLU A 27 3.79 7.45 7.87
C GLU A 27 2.36 6.92 7.74
N ASP A 28 1.53 7.10 8.78
CA ASP A 28 0.10 6.84 8.67
C ASP A 28 -0.57 8.02 7.97
N VAL A 29 -0.78 7.87 6.66
CA VAL A 29 -1.43 8.87 5.82
C VAL A 29 -2.96 8.74 5.86
N GLY A 30 -3.49 7.77 6.60
CA GLY A 30 -4.91 7.59 6.86
C GLY A 30 -5.67 6.77 5.82
N MET A 31 -6.64 6.00 6.30
CA MET A 31 -7.60 5.28 5.47
C MET A 31 -8.65 6.22 4.89
N THR A 32 -9.18 5.89 3.71
CA THR A 32 -10.11 6.76 2.98
C THR A 32 -11.41 6.08 2.60
N ARG A 33 -12.48 6.86 2.60
CA ARG A 33 -13.79 6.50 2.01
C ARG A 33 -14.30 7.71 1.24
N ALA A 34 -14.90 7.47 0.08
CA ALA A 34 -15.40 8.56 -0.77
C ALA A 34 -16.83 8.28 -1.25
N PRO A 35 -17.87 8.74 -0.54
CA PRO A 35 -19.24 8.69 -1.02
C PRO A 35 -19.44 9.51 -2.31
N LEU A 36 -20.37 9.05 -3.15
CA LEU A 36 -20.85 9.76 -4.34
C LEU A 36 -22.19 10.41 -4.03
N ILE A 37 -22.24 11.72 -4.17
CA ILE A 37 -23.41 12.57 -3.94
C ILE A 37 -23.85 13.13 -5.29
N GLY A 38 -25.13 13.01 -5.63
CA GLY A 38 -25.73 13.69 -6.78
C GLY A 38 -26.51 14.91 -6.34
N CYS A 39 -26.15 16.08 -6.86
CA CYS A 39 -26.88 17.33 -6.66
C CYS A 39 -27.93 17.55 -7.76
N GLU A 40 -28.89 18.45 -7.55
CA GLU A 40 -29.91 18.77 -8.56
C GLU A 40 -29.33 19.49 -9.78
N SER A 41 -28.36 20.39 -9.56
CA SER A 41 -27.68 21.15 -10.59
C SER A 41 -26.20 21.39 -10.24
N ILE A 42 -25.46 22.01 -11.17
CA ILE A 42 -24.06 22.40 -10.96
C ILE A 42 -23.96 23.50 -9.89
N GLU A 43 -24.94 24.40 -9.83
CA GLU A 43 -25.05 25.46 -8.81
C GLU A 43 -25.26 24.86 -7.42
N ALA A 44 -26.17 23.88 -7.28
CA ALA A 44 -26.36 23.17 -6.02
C ALA A 44 -25.09 22.42 -5.58
N ALA A 45 -24.32 21.87 -6.53
CA ALA A 45 -23.02 21.26 -6.23
C ALA A 45 -21.98 22.30 -5.77
N ARG A 46 -21.97 23.50 -6.35
CA ARG A 46 -21.12 24.61 -5.89
C ARG A 46 -21.47 25.05 -4.47
N GLU A 47 -22.75 25.27 -4.19
CA GLU A 47 -23.26 25.63 -2.85
C GLU A 47 -22.87 24.58 -1.81
N PHE A 48 -23.01 23.29 -2.15
CA PHE A 48 -22.58 22.19 -1.30
C PHE A 48 -21.09 22.26 -0.95
N ARG A 49 -20.23 22.55 -1.94
CA ARG A 49 -18.77 22.66 -1.73
C ARG A 49 -18.41 23.85 -0.86
N GLU A 50 -19.06 24.98 -1.05
CA GLU A 50 -18.85 26.19 -0.23
C GLU A 50 -19.30 25.95 1.22
N TRP A 51 -20.42 25.26 1.41
CA TRP A 51 -20.86 24.84 2.74
C TRP A 51 -19.86 23.89 3.40
N LEU A 52 -19.29 22.93 2.65
CA LEU A 52 -18.30 22.00 3.19
C LEU A 52 -17.09 22.72 3.80
N LEU A 53 -16.59 23.76 3.12
CA LEU A 53 -15.42 24.54 3.56
C LEU A 53 -15.66 25.31 4.87
N THR A 54 -16.90 25.68 5.15
CA THR A 54 -17.29 26.47 6.34
C THR A 54 -17.74 25.59 7.51
N ASN A 55 -17.95 24.28 7.30
CA ASN A 55 -18.51 23.35 8.29
C ASN A 55 -17.55 22.21 8.67
N THR A 56 -16.25 22.34 8.38
CA THR A 56 -15.24 21.31 8.63
C THR A 56 -15.18 20.86 10.09
N ASN A 57 -15.32 21.77 11.05
CA ASN A 57 -15.31 21.45 12.48
C ASN A 57 -16.52 20.59 12.89
N VAL A 58 -17.72 20.95 12.43
CA VAL A 58 -18.95 20.17 12.71
C VAL A 58 -18.83 18.77 12.12
N ILE A 59 -18.29 18.66 10.90
CA ILE A 59 -18.06 17.39 10.22
C ILE A 59 -17.06 16.53 11.00
N LYS A 60 -15.98 17.13 11.49
CA LYS A 60 -14.98 16.44 12.32
C LYS A 60 -15.61 15.85 13.57
N VAL A 61 -16.35 16.66 14.33
CA VAL A 61 -17.03 16.20 15.55
C VAL A 61 -17.96 15.03 15.25
N LEU A 62 -18.84 15.16 14.27
CA LEU A 62 -19.81 14.10 13.92
C LEU A 62 -19.14 12.81 13.44
N PHE A 63 -18.02 12.92 12.73
CA PHE A 63 -17.27 11.75 12.27
C PHE A 63 -16.63 11.02 13.46
N GLU A 64 -15.96 11.77 14.33
CA GLU A 64 -15.18 11.23 15.46
C GLU A 64 -16.06 10.72 16.60
N GLU A 65 -17.27 11.24 16.77
CA GLU A 65 -18.29 10.67 17.68
C GLU A 65 -18.62 9.20 17.38
N THR A 66 -18.35 8.73 16.17
CA THR A 66 -18.66 7.34 15.78
C THR A 66 -17.67 6.31 16.31
N SER A 67 -16.46 6.71 16.71
CA SER A 67 -15.39 5.83 17.18
C SER A 67 -14.29 6.61 17.89
N GLN A 68 -13.87 6.14 19.07
CA GLN A 68 -12.70 6.69 19.78
C GLN A 68 -11.37 6.39 19.08
N HIS A 69 -11.36 5.41 18.16
CA HIS A 69 -10.18 4.98 17.41
C HIS A 69 -10.07 5.63 16.02
N SER A 70 -10.88 6.66 15.74
CA SER A 70 -10.82 7.34 14.44
C SER A 70 -10.63 8.83 14.61
N THR A 71 -9.61 9.37 13.92
CA THR A 71 -9.36 10.80 13.87
C THR A 71 -9.46 11.28 12.43
N LEU A 72 -10.45 12.12 12.14
CA LEU A 72 -10.64 12.72 10.82
C LEU A 72 -9.53 13.72 10.52
N GLN A 73 -8.82 13.48 9.42
CA GLN A 73 -7.75 14.33 8.93
C GLN A 73 -8.26 15.35 7.91
N SER A 74 -9.09 14.91 6.96
CA SER A 74 -9.61 15.80 5.92
C SER A 74 -10.88 15.27 5.27
N VAL A 75 -11.64 16.20 4.70
CA VAL A 75 -12.78 15.93 3.82
C VAL A 75 -12.67 16.83 2.60
N THR A 76 -12.51 16.25 1.42
CA THR A 76 -12.36 17.00 0.16
C THR A 76 -13.48 16.66 -0.81
N ALA A 77 -14.04 17.67 -1.47
CA ALA A 77 -15.08 17.48 -2.47
C ALA A 77 -14.49 17.56 -3.89
N HIS A 78 -14.63 16.47 -4.65
CA HIS A 78 -14.21 16.38 -6.04
C HIS A 78 -15.44 16.30 -6.95
N GLN A 79 -15.69 17.37 -7.70
CA GLN A 79 -16.92 17.52 -8.49
C GLN A 79 -16.74 17.00 -9.92
N CYS A 80 -17.73 16.27 -10.41
CA CYS A 80 -17.88 15.84 -11.80
C CYS A 80 -19.30 16.20 -12.28
N GLY A 81 -19.43 17.28 -13.05
CA GLY A 81 -20.74 17.84 -13.39
C GLY A 81 -21.51 18.27 -12.13
N ARG A 82 -22.70 17.71 -11.92
CA ARG A 82 -23.51 17.93 -10.70
C ARG A 82 -23.24 16.93 -9.58
N ASP A 83 -22.36 15.97 -9.81
CA ASP A 83 -22.03 14.95 -8.83
C ASP A 83 -20.75 15.31 -8.06
N ILE A 84 -20.66 14.89 -6.81
CA ILE A 84 -19.54 15.15 -5.92
C ILE A 84 -19.07 13.83 -5.30
N HIS A 85 -17.79 13.53 -5.51
CA HIS A 85 -17.06 12.52 -4.76
C HIS A 85 -16.48 13.18 -3.51
N LEU A 86 -17.07 12.88 -2.35
CA LEU A 86 -16.69 13.46 -1.07
C LEU A 86 -15.66 12.57 -0.37
N LYS A 87 -14.37 12.83 -0.52
CA LYS A 87 -13.29 11.98 0.00
C LYS A 87 -12.99 12.33 1.45
N PHE A 88 -13.32 11.42 2.36
CA PHE A 88 -12.91 11.45 3.77
C PHE A 88 -11.58 10.71 3.94
N ARG A 89 -10.73 11.23 4.80
CA ARG A 89 -9.49 10.62 5.24
C ARG A 89 -9.41 10.65 6.77
N ALA A 90 -9.11 9.51 7.37
CA ALA A 90 -8.98 9.41 8.82
C ALA A 90 -7.88 8.42 9.22
N ILE A 91 -7.23 8.71 10.34
CA ILE A 91 -6.38 7.75 11.05
C ILE A 91 -7.30 6.78 11.79
N THR A 92 -6.92 5.51 11.86
CA THR A 92 -7.75 4.42 12.41
C THR A 92 -7.01 3.53 13.38
N ASP A 93 -6.02 4.09 14.08
CA ASP A 93 -5.08 3.41 14.97
C ASP A 93 -4.54 2.11 14.32
N ASP A 94 -4.70 0.99 15.00
CA ASP A 94 -4.19 -0.32 14.60
C ASP A 94 -5.16 -1.14 13.74
N ALA A 95 -6.36 -0.64 13.47
CA ALA A 95 -7.25 -1.22 12.49
C ALA A 95 -6.90 -0.73 11.09
N MET A 96 -7.09 -1.58 10.07
CA MET A 96 -7.07 -1.11 8.67
C MET A 96 -8.15 -0.04 8.44
N GLY A 97 -9.26 -0.12 9.19
CA GLY A 97 -10.13 1.04 9.41
C GLY A 97 -11.27 1.21 8.41
N MET A 98 -11.40 0.37 7.38
CA MET A 98 -12.41 0.58 6.33
C MET A 98 -13.86 0.68 6.85
N ASN A 99 -14.24 -0.17 7.81
CA ASN A 99 -15.57 -0.11 8.43
C ASN A 99 -15.75 1.14 9.30
N MET A 100 -14.70 1.51 10.04
CA MET A 100 -14.68 2.67 10.93
C MET A 100 -14.86 3.97 10.15
N VAL A 101 -14.08 4.16 9.07
CA VAL A 101 -14.20 5.33 8.19
C VAL A 101 -15.58 5.36 7.52
N THR A 102 -16.10 4.21 7.10
CA THR A 102 -17.44 4.14 6.48
C THR A 102 -18.56 4.55 7.45
N LYS A 103 -18.45 4.16 8.73
CA LYS A 103 -19.38 4.56 9.79
C LYS A 103 -19.35 6.07 10.02
N GLY A 104 -18.15 6.66 10.15
CA GLY A 104 -17.96 8.10 10.30
C GLY A 104 -18.53 8.89 9.11
N CYS A 105 -18.26 8.44 7.88
CA CYS A 105 -18.84 9.04 6.68
C CYS A 105 -20.37 9.03 6.71
N THR A 106 -20.96 7.91 7.14
CA THR A 106 -22.42 7.76 7.18
C THR A 106 -23.07 8.73 8.17
N ALA A 107 -22.46 8.92 9.35
CA ALA A 107 -22.93 9.89 10.34
C ALA A 107 -22.91 11.32 9.80
N VAL A 108 -21.81 11.71 9.14
CA VAL A 108 -21.68 13.02 8.49
C VAL A 108 -22.72 13.20 7.39
N LEU A 109 -22.93 12.19 6.54
CA LEU A 109 -23.92 12.25 5.45
C LEU A 109 -25.36 12.42 5.95
N ILE A 110 -25.72 11.81 7.09
CA ILE A 110 -27.03 11.99 7.73
C ILE A 110 -27.22 13.45 8.14
N HIS A 111 -26.20 14.08 8.70
CA HIS A 111 -26.25 15.49 9.07
C HIS A 111 -26.34 16.41 7.84
N ILE A 112 -25.50 16.18 6.83
CA ILE A 112 -25.49 16.92 5.57
C ILE A 112 -26.89 16.91 4.92
N LYS A 113 -27.59 15.78 4.93
CA LYS A 113 -28.92 15.64 4.34
C LYS A 113 -29.99 16.53 5.01
N LYS A 114 -29.75 17.02 6.24
CA LYS A 114 -30.64 17.99 6.90
C LYS A 114 -30.53 19.39 6.27
N TYR A 115 -29.33 19.77 5.81
CA TYR A 115 -29.07 21.08 5.17
C TYR A 115 -29.32 21.03 3.67
N PHE A 116 -29.04 19.90 3.05
CA PHE A 116 -29.25 19.67 1.62
C PHE A 116 -30.24 18.53 1.39
N PRO A 117 -31.55 18.70 1.70
CA PRO A 117 -32.53 17.61 1.65
C PRO A 117 -32.71 17.00 0.26
N LYS A 118 -32.33 17.73 -0.79
CA LYS A 118 -32.50 17.35 -2.18
C LYS A 118 -31.30 16.60 -2.78
N ILE A 119 -30.17 16.51 -2.07
CA ILE A 119 -29.04 15.70 -2.57
C ILE A 119 -29.40 14.22 -2.48
N LYS A 120 -28.89 13.45 -3.44
CA LYS A 120 -28.97 12.00 -3.44
C LYS A 120 -27.62 11.42 -3.03
N ILE A 121 -27.57 10.64 -1.97
CA ILE A 121 -26.41 9.77 -1.71
C ILE A 121 -26.53 8.60 -2.70
N ILE A 122 -25.80 8.67 -3.82
CA ILE A 122 -25.84 7.66 -4.88
C ILE A 122 -25.16 6.38 -4.41
N SER A 123 -24.01 6.52 -3.73
CA SER A 123 -23.27 5.40 -3.17
C SER A 123 -22.42 5.87 -1.99
N LEU A 124 -22.24 5.04 -0.96
CA LEU A 124 -21.24 5.29 0.10
C LEU A 124 -19.80 5.10 -0.42
N SER A 125 -19.62 4.42 -1.55
CA SER A 125 -18.34 4.25 -2.23
C SER A 125 -18.49 4.61 -3.71
N GLY A 126 -18.08 5.83 -4.05
CA GLY A 126 -18.04 6.37 -5.40
C GLY A 126 -16.75 6.06 -6.15
N ASN A 127 -16.01 5.01 -5.76
CA ASN A 127 -14.71 4.64 -6.33
C ASN A 127 -13.59 5.70 -6.25
N TYR A 128 -13.78 6.82 -5.56
CA TYR A 128 -12.75 7.85 -5.38
C TYR A 128 -11.95 7.69 -4.07
N CYS A 129 -12.10 6.55 -3.39
CA CYS A 129 -11.35 6.25 -2.16
C CYS A 129 -9.84 6.11 -2.43
N THR A 130 -9.33 5.18 -3.24
CA THR A 130 -9.96 4.10 -4.03
C THR A 130 -9.65 2.74 -3.38
N ASP A 131 -10.68 1.94 -3.10
CA ASP A 131 -10.52 0.65 -2.42
C ASP A 131 -10.46 -0.52 -3.42
N LYS A 132 -9.44 -1.38 -3.35
CA LYS A 132 -9.28 -2.60 -4.18
C LYS A 132 -9.17 -2.37 -5.69
N LYS A 133 -8.89 -1.14 -6.12
CA LYS A 133 -8.59 -0.80 -7.52
C LYS A 133 -7.41 0.15 -7.54
N VAL A 134 -6.43 -0.15 -8.39
CA VAL A 134 -5.27 0.71 -8.63
C VAL A 134 -5.77 2.06 -9.17
N ALA A 135 -5.34 3.15 -8.53
CA ALA A 135 -5.81 4.48 -8.89
C ALA A 135 -4.76 5.55 -8.59
N ALA A 136 -4.66 6.56 -9.45
CA ALA A 136 -3.70 7.65 -9.30
C ALA A 136 -3.88 8.47 -8.02
N THR A 137 -5.11 8.60 -7.54
CA THR A 137 -5.36 9.29 -6.27
C THR A 137 -4.65 8.60 -5.10
N ASN A 138 -4.57 7.26 -5.07
CA ASN A 138 -3.86 6.55 -4.01
C ASN A 138 -2.35 6.69 -4.16
N TRP A 139 -1.84 6.61 -5.39
CA TRP A 139 -0.41 6.79 -5.66
C TRP A 139 0.10 8.18 -5.25
N ILE A 140 -0.66 9.23 -5.60
CA ILE A 140 -0.24 10.63 -5.41
C ILE A 140 -0.50 11.11 -3.98
N THR A 141 -1.64 10.74 -3.38
CA THR A 141 -2.05 11.26 -2.06
C THR A 141 -1.89 10.25 -0.93
N GLY A 142 -1.48 9.03 -1.24
CA GLY A 142 -1.43 7.91 -0.30
C GLY A 142 -2.80 7.38 0.13
N ARG A 143 -2.81 6.22 0.80
CA ARG A 143 -3.99 5.62 1.45
C ARG A 143 -3.56 4.50 2.42
N GLY A 144 -3.95 4.58 3.68
CA GLY A 144 -3.44 3.68 4.71
C GLY A 144 -2.06 4.15 5.17
N LYS A 145 -1.03 3.35 4.96
CA LYS A 145 0.35 3.68 5.35
C LYS A 145 1.22 3.98 4.13
N LEU A 146 1.97 5.08 4.18
CA LEU A 146 3.10 5.33 3.28
C LEU A 146 4.32 4.65 3.90
N VAL A 147 5.00 3.81 3.12
CA VAL A 147 6.18 3.06 3.58
C VAL A 147 7.35 3.34 2.65
N ILE A 148 8.48 3.71 3.24
CA ILE A 148 9.77 3.82 2.56
C ILE A 148 10.74 2.92 3.29
N ALA A 149 11.26 1.90 2.62
CA ALA A 149 12.28 1.01 3.18
C ALA A 149 13.55 1.13 2.34
N GLU A 150 14.69 1.31 3.01
CA GLU A 150 15.99 1.46 2.37
C GLU A 150 17.07 0.61 3.05
N ALA A 151 18.07 0.23 2.26
CA ALA A 151 19.25 -0.45 2.76
C ALA A 151 20.49 -0.07 1.93
N LYS A 152 21.62 -0.08 2.62
CA LYS A 152 22.95 0.06 2.01
C LYS A 152 23.51 -1.32 1.67
N LEU A 153 23.93 -1.50 0.43
CA LEU A 153 24.41 -2.76 -0.12
C LEU A 153 25.90 -2.66 -0.46
N GLN A 154 26.68 -3.63 0.01
CA GLN A 154 28.09 -3.73 -0.33
C GLN A 154 28.28 -4.52 -1.63
N PRO A 155 29.14 -4.07 -2.57
CA PRO A 155 29.40 -4.80 -3.83
C PRO A 155 29.85 -6.24 -3.61
N MET A 156 30.63 -6.49 -2.56
CA MET A 156 31.09 -7.83 -2.19
C MET A 156 29.91 -8.76 -1.84
N ASP A 157 28.93 -8.25 -1.09
CA ASP A 157 27.75 -9.04 -0.69
C ASP A 157 26.81 -9.28 -1.86
N ILE A 158 26.64 -8.30 -2.75
CA ILE A 158 25.90 -8.47 -4.01
C ILE A 158 26.52 -9.60 -4.84
N GLN A 159 27.84 -9.56 -5.05
CA GLN A 159 28.54 -10.60 -5.80
C GLN A 159 28.46 -11.97 -5.11
N LYS A 160 28.63 -12.03 -3.79
CA LYS A 160 28.66 -13.28 -3.03
C LYS A 160 27.28 -13.94 -2.90
N ILE A 161 26.24 -13.14 -2.70
CA ILE A 161 24.89 -13.62 -2.37
C ILE A 161 24.02 -13.72 -3.61
N LEU A 162 24.01 -12.67 -4.44
CA LEU A 162 23.21 -12.63 -5.66
C LEU A 162 23.95 -13.27 -6.82
N GLY A 163 25.27 -13.11 -6.91
CA GLY A 163 26.08 -13.65 -8.01
C GLY A 163 26.10 -12.76 -9.26
N CYS A 164 25.78 -11.48 -9.11
CA CYS A 164 25.89 -10.45 -10.13
C CYS A 164 26.67 -9.24 -9.56
N THR A 165 26.90 -8.21 -10.37
CA THR A 165 27.56 -6.98 -9.90
C THR A 165 26.54 -5.91 -9.50
N GLY A 166 26.99 -4.89 -8.76
CA GLY A 166 26.16 -3.70 -8.49
C GLY A 166 25.75 -2.95 -9.77
N LYS A 167 26.61 -2.96 -10.79
CA LYS A 167 26.31 -2.37 -12.10
C LYS A 167 25.14 -3.09 -12.76
N ASP A 168 25.12 -4.42 -12.72
CA ASP A 168 24.04 -5.21 -13.29
C ASP A 168 22.70 -4.91 -12.59
N LEU A 169 22.72 -4.77 -11.25
CA LEU A 169 21.52 -4.44 -10.46
C LEU A 169 20.95 -3.06 -10.81
N VAL A 170 21.80 -2.04 -10.91
CA VAL A 170 21.36 -0.69 -11.30
C VAL A 170 20.82 -0.70 -12.73
N GLU A 171 21.54 -1.34 -13.66
CA GLU A 171 21.14 -1.42 -15.06
C GLU A 171 19.79 -2.12 -15.22
N ILE A 172 19.60 -3.28 -14.57
CA ILE A 172 18.33 -4.00 -14.68
C ILE A 172 17.18 -3.24 -14.01
N ASN A 173 17.41 -2.59 -12.87
CA ASN A 173 16.35 -1.79 -12.22
C ASN A 173 15.89 -0.66 -13.15
N VAL A 174 16.84 0.09 -13.73
CA VAL A 174 16.50 1.17 -14.66
C VAL A 174 15.80 0.64 -15.91
N LYS A 175 16.36 -0.38 -16.57
CA LYS A 175 15.81 -0.89 -17.85
C LYS A 175 14.49 -1.63 -17.68
N LYS A 176 14.32 -2.41 -16.61
CA LYS A 176 13.11 -3.21 -16.36
C LYS A 176 12.06 -2.42 -15.58
N ASN A 177 12.37 -2.04 -14.34
CA ASN A 177 11.38 -1.50 -13.41
C ASN A 177 10.98 -0.06 -13.76
N LEU A 178 11.87 0.73 -14.37
CA LEU A 178 11.54 2.09 -14.79
C LEU A 178 11.16 2.15 -16.27
N VAL A 179 12.11 1.92 -17.19
CA VAL A 179 11.89 2.05 -18.63
C VAL A 179 10.87 1.04 -19.14
N GLY A 180 10.99 -0.23 -18.75
CA GLY A 180 10.06 -1.28 -19.14
C GLY A 180 8.63 -1.02 -18.65
N SER A 181 8.47 -0.67 -17.37
CA SER A 181 7.16 -0.30 -16.82
C SER A 181 6.57 0.95 -17.47
N ALA A 182 7.39 1.98 -17.75
CA ALA A 182 6.96 3.17 -18.47
C ALA A 182 6.50 2.84 -19.90
N PHE A 183 7.26 2.01 -20.63
CA PHE A 183 6.92 1.56 -21.98
C PHE A 183 5.64 0.72 -22.00
N ALA A 184 5.40 -0.09 -20.97
CA ALA A 184 4.19 -0.89 -20.81
C ALA A 184 2.95 -0.07 -20.39
N GLY A 185 3.10 1.23 -20.09
CA GLY A 185 2.02 2.04 -19.51
C GLY A 185 1.60 1.55 -18.12
N ALA A 186 2.50 0.91 -17.38
CA ALA A 186 2.21 0.44 -16.03
C ALA A 186 2.00 1.61 -15.07
N PHE A 187 0.97 1.54 -14.24
CA PHE A 187 0.63 2.59 -13.28
C PHE A 187 0.95 2.16 -11.85
N GLY A 188 1.88 2.86 -11.19
CA GLY A 188 2.28 2.56 -9.81
C GLY A 188 3.01 1.22 -9.63
N SER A 189 3.41 0.56 -10.72
CA SER A 189 4.08 -0.75 -10.72
C SER A 189 5.50 -0.66 -11.28
N PHE A 190 6.33 0.15 -10.65
CA PHE A 190 7.74 0.35 -11.01
C PHE A 190 8.64 -0.59 -10.18
N ASN A 191 8.30 -1.87 -10.18
CA ASN A 191 8.89 -2.93 -9.36
C ASN A 191 8.85 -4.28 -10.10
N ALA A 192 9.48 -5.30 -9.53
CA ALA A 192 9.58 -6.62 -10.13
C ALA A 192 8.50 -7.59 -9.64
N GLN A 193 8.25 -7.66 -8.33
CA GLN A 193 7.38 -8.63 -7.69
C GLN A 193 6.78 -8.18 -6.33
N ALA A 194 6.57 -6.89 -6.10
CA ALA A 194 6.03 -6.41 -4.82
C ALA A 194 4.70 -7.11 -4.45
N SER A 195 3.86 -7.40 -5.44
CA SER A 195 2.60 -8.12 -5.25
C SER A 195 2.76 -9.54 -4.70
N ASN A 196 3.80 -10.28 -5.08
CA ASN A 196 4.07 -11.63 -4.56
C ASN A 196 4.35 -11.59 -3.06
N VAL A 197 5.18 -10.65 -2.64
CA VAL A 197 5.53 -10.48 -1.22
C VAL A 197 4.32 -10.00 -0.42
N VAL A 198 3.63 -8.96 -0.90
CA VAL A 198 2.43 -8.42 -0.25
C VAL A 198 1.36 -9.51 -0.11
N ALA A 199 1.08 -10.28 -1.17
CA ALA A 199 0.13 -11.39 -1.11
C ALA A 199 0.52 -12.44 -0.07
N GLY A 200 1.81 -12.80 -0.05
CA GLY A 200 2.34 -13.78 0.88
C GLY A 200 2.19 -13.38 2.35
N LEU A 201 2.51 -12.12 2.66
CA LEU A 201 2.37 -11.54 4.00
C LEU A 201 0.89 -11.37 4.36
N TYR A 202 0.07 -10.84 3.45
CA TYR A 202 -1.35 -10.57 3.70
C TYR A 202 -2.11 -11.85 4.02
N ALA A 203 -1.86 -12.92 3.27
CA ALA A 203 -2.46 -14.23 3.52
C ALA A 203 -1.99 -14.84 4.86
N ALA A 204 -0.72 -14.66 5.21
CA ALA A 204 -0.18 -15.16 6.48
C ALA A 204 -0.74 -14.41 7.69
N MET A 205 -0.91 -13.10 7.58
CA MET A 205 -1.17 -12.20 8.70
C MET A 205 -2.63 -11.69 8.74
N GLY A 206 -3.53 -12.32 7.98
CA GLY A 206 -4.97 -12.06 8.08
C GLY A 206 -5.45 -10.73 7.51
N GLN A 207 -4.71 -10.20 6.55
CA GLN A 207 -5.06 -8.95 5.86
C GLN A 207 -6.06 -9.20 4.71
N ASP A 208 -6.67 -8.13 4.20
CA ASP A 208 -7.65 -8.24 3.10
C ASP A 208 -6.95 -8.49 1.76
N LEU A 209 -7.09 -9.69 1.22
CA LEU A 209 -6.47 -10.09 -0.06
C LEU A 209 -6.96 -9.25 -1.25
N GLY A 210 -8.14 -8.65 -1.17
CA GLY A 210 -8.63 -7.74 -2.21
C GLY A 210 -7.82 -6.44 -2.29
N GLN A 211 -7.05 -6.12 -1.25
CA GLN A 211 -6.20 -4.92 -1.20
C GLN A 211 -4.78 -5.18 -1.69
N ILE A 212 -4.42 -6.41 -2.10
CA ILE A 212 -3.09 -6.71 -2.66
C ILE A 212 -2.80 -5.80 -3.86
N GLY A 213 -3.77 -5.63 -4.78
CA GLY A 213 -3.56 -4.82 -5.98
C GLY A 213 -3.24 -3.36 -5.67
N THR A 214 -3.87 -2.77 -4.66
CA THR A 214 -3.58 -1.40 -4.24
C THR A 214 -2.32 -1.34 -3.39
N SER A 215 -2.20 -2.17 -2.35
CA SER A 215 -1.05 -2.17 -1.44
C SER A 215 0.28 -2.59 -2.08
N SER A 216 0.27 -3.22 -3.25
CA SER A 216 1.48 -3.62 -3.97
C SER A 216 2.03 -2.56 -4.93
N THR A 217 1.38 -1.39 -5.05
CA THR A 217 1.96 -0.29 -5.83
C THR A 217 3.25 0.17 -5.16
N CYS A 218 4.34 0.17 -5.93
CA CYS A 218 5.69 0.33 -5.43
C CYS A 218 6.60 0.86 -6.54
N ILE A 219 7.55 1.72 -6.15
CA ILE A 219 8.71 2.09 -6.98
C ILE A 219 10.00 1.64 -6.29
N VAL A 220 10.88 1.05 -7.09
CA VAL A 220 12.20 0.57 -6.65
C VAL A 220 13.29 1.48 -7.22
N GLN A 221 14.17 1.96 -6.35
CA GLN A 221 15.35 2.74 -6.72
C GLN A 221 16.60 2.02 -6.26
N ILE A 222 17.62 2.00 -7.11
CA ILE A 222 18.94 1.47 -6.80
C ILE A 222 19.96 2.44 -7.38
N GLU A 223 20.78 3.02 -6.51
CA GLU A 223 21.69 4.12 -6.84
C GLU A 223 23.07 3.89 -6.24
N TRP A 224 24.11 4.43 -6.88
CA TRP A 224 25.47 4.38 -6.36
C TRP A 224 25.70 5.48 -5.33
N ASN A 225 26.38 5.13 -4.25
CA ASN A 225 26.90 6.08 -3.28
C ASN A 225 28.33 6.51 -3.65
N SER A 226 28.83 7.55 -2.99
CA SER A 226 30.19 8.06 -3.19
C SER A 226 31.30 7.11 -2.71
N ASP A 227 30.97 6.10 -1.92
CA ASP A 227 31.89 5.12 -1.34
C ASP A 227 31.85 3.75 -2.05
N ASP A 228 31.39 3.72 -3.31
CA ASP A 228 31.18 2.53 -4.14
C ASP A 228 30.16 1.51 -3.58
N SER A 229 29.47 1.81 -2.49
CA SER A 229 28.30 1.04 -2.09
C SER A 229 27.06 1.43 -2.90
N LEU A 230 25.99 0.65 -2.78
CA LEU A 230 24.71 0.98 -3.40
C LEU A 230 23.67 1.29 -2.32
N SER A 231 22.79 2.23 -2.59
CA SER A 231 21.55 2.42 -1.84
C SER A 231 20.41 1.80 -2.63
N ALA A 232 19.64 0.93 -2.00
CA ALA A 232 18.44 0.35 -2.58
C ALA A 232 17.24 0.71 -1.72
N SER A 233 16.16 1.18 -2.34
CA SER A 233 14.95 1.55 -1.64
C SER A 233 13.68 1.12 -2.38
N VAL A 234 12.62 0.95 -1.60
CA VAL A 234 11.25 0.79 -2.08
C VAL A 234 10.38 1.87 -1.46
N THR A 235 9.51 2.46 -2.26
CA THR A 235 8.48 3.40 -1.78
C THR A 235 7.10 2.88 -2.16
N MET A 236 6.25 2.69 -1.15
CA MET A 236 4.90 2.13 -1.24
C MET A 236 3.90 3.11 -0.64
N PRO A 237 3.19 3.92 -1.44
CA PRO A 237 2.41 5.05 -0.92
C PRO A 237 1.10 4.68 -0.24
N ASN A 238 0.65 3.43 -0.35
CA ASN A 238 -0.68 3.06 0.07
C ASN A 238 -0.81 1.61 0.55
N VAL A 239 0.01 1.25 1.54
CA VAL A 239 -0.04 -0.05 2.22
C VAL A 239 -1.22 -0.09 3.19
N GLU A 240 -2.21 -0.93 2.90
CA GLU A 240 -3.46 -1.03 3.66
C GLU A 240 -3.40 -2.21 4.62
N VAL A 241 -3.01 -1.96 5.87
CA VAL A 241 -2.81 -3.00 6.89
C VAL A 241 -3.45 -2.65 8.22
N GLY A 242 -3.75 -3.67 9.01
CA GLY A 242 -4.17 -3.56 10.40
C GLY A 242 -3.81 -4.82 11.18
N VAL A 243 -3.68 -4.68 12.50
CA VAL A 243 -3.39 -5.79 13.43
C VAL A 243 -4.58 -6.12 14.32
N VAL A 244 -5.67 -5.35 14.20
CA VAL A 244 -6.95 -5.58 14.88
C VAL A 244 -8.10 -5.70 13.88
N GLY A 245 -8.92 -6.75 14.07
CA GLY A 245 -10.15 -7.00 13.33
C GLY A 245 -9.98 -7.68 11.98
N GLY A 246 -11.09 -8.21 11.45
CA GLY A 246 -11.08 -8.93 10.18
C GLY A 246 -10.43 -10.31 10.32
N GLY A 247 -9.44 -10.61 9.48
CA GLY A 247 -8.76 -11.90 9.49
C GLY A 247 -7.66 -12.04 10.54
N THR A 248 -7.27 -10.97 11.22
CA THR A 248 -6.17 -10.97 12.20
C THR A 248 -6.49 -11.77 13.45
N ASP A 249 -7.78 -11.91 13.78
CA ASP A 249 -8.27 -12.63 14.96
C ASP A 249 -8.34 -14.14 14.75
N LEU A 250 -8.13 -14.62 13.51
CA LEU A 250 -8.09 -16.06 13.22
C LEU A 250 -6.84 -16.68 13.87
N PRO A 251 -6.95 -17.89 14.46
CA PRO A 251 -5.87 -18.46 15.27
C PRO A 251 -4.51 -18.49 14.56
N SER A 252 -4.44 -18.98 13.31
CA SER A 252 -3.18 -19.07 12.57
C SER A 252 -2.60 -17.71 12.19
N GLN A 253 -3.45 -16.76 11.82
CA GLN A 253 -3.05 -15.41 11.43
C GLN A 253 -2.55 -14.61 12.64
N SER A 254 -3.25 -14.72 13.78
CA SER A 254 -2.83 -14.12 15.04
C SER A 254 -1.48 -14.64 15.50
N GLU A 255 -1.21 -15.94 15.30
CA GLU A 255 0.07 -16.55 15.64
C GLU A 255 1.20 -16.08 14.70
N ALA A 256 0.91 -15.93 13.41
CA ALA A 256 1.88 -15.38 12.46
C ALA A 256 2.30 -13.94 12.81
N LEU A 257 1.37 -13.10 13.27
CA LEU A 257 1.66 -11.75 13.77
C LEU A 257 2.56 -11.79 15.01
N LYS A 258 2.30 -12.69 15.96
CA LYS A 258 3.13 -12.87 17.18
C LYS A 258 4.53 -13.36 16.87
N ILE A 259 4.68 -14.34 15.98
CA ILE A 259 5.99 -14.85 15.53
C ILE A 259 6.82 -13.72 14.91
N ALA A 260 6.17 -12.85 14.13
CA ALA A 260 6.79 -11.69 13.52
C ALA A 260 6.97 -10.50 14.47
N GLN A 261 6.54 -10.61 15.74
CA GLN A 261 6.62 -9.56 16.76
C GLN A 261 5.95 -8.26 16.32
N VAL A 262 4.84 -8.37 15.59
CA VAL A 262 4.06 -7.23 15.11
C VAL A 262 3.07 -6.82 16.20
N GLU A 263 3.26 -5.63 16.77
CA GLU A 263 2.41 -5.08 17.83
C GLU A 263 1.45 -4.00 17.33
N SER A 264 1.87 -3.24 16.30
CA SER A 264 1.08 -2.17 15.69
C SER A 264 0.90 -2.33 14.18
N SER A 265 -0.06 -1.61 13.61
CA SER A 265 -0.25 -1.53 12.16
C SER A 265 0.95 -0.90 11.45
N MET A 266 1.72 -0.05 12.13
CA MET A 266 2.96 0.52 11.59
C MET A 266 4.09 -0.51 11.55
N ASP A 267 4.19 -1.38 12.55
CA ASP A 267 5.17 -2.49 12.53
C ASP A 267 4.88 -3.44 11.37
N LEU A 268 3.60 -3.76 11.14
CA LEU A 268 3.20 -4.59 10.01
C LEU A 268 3.52 -3.92 8.67
N ALA A 269 3.23 -2.63 8.54
CA ALA A 269 3.57 -1.87 7.33
C ALA A 269 5.10 -1.83 7.10
N SER A 270 5.88 -1.67 8.17
CA SER A 270 7.34 -1.72 8.14
C SER A 270 7.84 -3.08 7.65
N LEU A 271 7.29 -4.17 8.18
CA LEU A 271 7.59 -5.53 7.76
C LEU A 271 7.25 -5.78 6.29
N VAL A 272 6.14 -5.24 5.80
CA VAL A 272 5.77 -5.29 4.37
C VAL A 272 6.83 -4.57 3.52
N GLY A 273 7.22 -3.35 3.89
CA GLY A 273 8.24 -2.58 3.15
C GLY A 273 9.59 -3.30 3.09
N GLY A 274 10.10 -3.74 4.25
CA GLY A 274 11.37 -4.49 4.32
C GLY A 274 11.31 -5.83 3.57
N GLY A 275 10.19 -6.55 3.68
CA GLY A 275 9.97 -7.78 2.94
C GLY A 275 9.94 -7.57 1.43
N VAL A 276 9.29 -6.49 0.95
CA VAL A 276 9.25 -6.13 -0.47
C VAL A 276 10.66 -5.79 -0.96
N LEU A 277 11.42 -4.97 -0.23
CA LEU A 277 12.81 -4.67 -0.58
C LEU A 277 13.67 -5.94 -0.70
N ALA A 278 13.55 -6.88 0.24
CA ALA A 278 14.24 -8.17 0.19
C ALA A 278 13.85 -8.97 -1.06
N GLY A 279 12.56 -9.08 -1.35
CA GLY A 279 12.03 -9.76 -2.53
C GLY A 279 12.54 -9.14 -3.83
N GLU A 280 12.46 -7.82 -3.96
CA GLU A 280 12.92 -7.07 -5.14
C GLU A 280 14.39 -7.34 -5.44
N LEU A 281 15.27 -7.14 -4.45
CA LEU A 281 16.71 -7.33 -4.62
C LEU A 281 17.06 -8.76 -5.04
N SER A 282 16.39 -9.74 -4.44
CA SER A 282 16.62 -11.14 -4.79
C SER A 282 16.18 -11.45 -6.22
N LEU A 283 14.97 -11.05 -6.65
CA LEU A 283 14.52 -11.33 -8.00
C LEU A 283 15.34 -10.59 -9.06
N LEU A 284 15.67 -9.31 -8.83
CA LEU A 284 16.54 -8.56 -9.73
C LEU A 284 17.91 -9.25 -9.86
N GLY A 285 18.50 -9.71 -8.75
CA GLY A 285 19.75 -10.47 -8.78
C GLY A 285 19.67 -11.77 -9.58
N SER A 286 18.56 -12.51 -9.48
CA SER A 286 18.33 -13.71 -10.30
C SER A 286 18.18 -13.40 -11.79
N LEU A 287 17.48 -12.31 -12.11
CA LEU A 287 17.32 -11.86 -13.49
C LEU A 287 18.65 -11.40 -14.11
N CYS A 288 19.54 -10.75 -13.35
CA CYS A 288 20.89 -10.41 -13.80
C CYS A 288 21.70 -11.65 -14.21
N ARG A 289 21.50 -12.78 -13.53
CA ARG A 289 22.21 -14.05 -13.81
C ARG A 289 21.59 -14.89 -14.92
N GLY A 290 20.34 -14.62 -15.29
CA GLY A 290 19.56 -15.49 -16.16
C GLY A 290 19.14 -16.82 -15.52
N ASP A 291 19.20 -16.96 -14.18
CA ASP A 291 18.96 -18.23 -13.48
C ASP A 291 17.50 -18.45 -13.06
N LEU A 292 16.60 -17.52 -13.40
CA LEU A 292 15.19 -17.57 -13.01
C LEU A 292 14.53 -18.90 -13.44
N MET A 293 14.78 -19.34 -14.67
CA MET A 293 14.18 -20.56 -15.21
C MET A 293 14.63 -21.81 -14.43
N ASP A 294 15.91 -21.89 -14.07
CA ASP A 294 16.47 -23.05 -13.36
C ASP A 294 15.93 -23.16 -11.93
N ALA A 295 15.75 -22.03 -11.24
CA ALA A 295 15.15 -21.99 -9.90
C ALA A 295 13.67 -22.42 -9.92
N HIS A 296 12.89 -21.93 -10.90
CA HIS A 296 11.49 -22.34 -11.07
C HIS A 296 11.36 -23.82 -11.45
N LEU A 297 12.23 -24.34 -12.32
CA LEU A 297 12.20 -25.74 -12.71
C LEU A 297 12.52 -26.69 -11.54
N LYS A 298 13.49 -26.34 -10.70
CA LYS A 298 13.89 -27.18 -9.54
C LYS A 298 12.90 -27.16 -8.38
N LEU A 299 12.26 -26.01 -8.13
CA LEU A 299 11.48 -25.79 -6.90
C LEU A 299 9.97 -25.68 -7.13
N ASN A 300 9.52 -25.44 -8.36
CA ASN A 300 8.11 -25.19 -8.68
C ASN A 300 7.50 -26.28 -9.58
N ARG A 301 8.24 -27.35 -9.89
CA ARG A 301 7.70 -28.56 -10.53
C ARG A 301 7.85 -29.75 -9.58
N LYS A 302 6.81 -30.58 -9.46
CA LYS A 302 6.98 -31.95 -8.94
C LYS A 302 7.92 -32.66 -9.91
N ASN A 303 9.01 -33.23 -9.43
CA ASN A 303 9.73 -34.26 -10.19
C ASN A 303 8.71 -35.37 -10.46
N VAL A 304 8.28 -35.49 -11.73
CA VAL A 304 7.52 -36.64 -12.22
C VAL A 304 8.52 -37.70 -12.64
#